data_AF-A0A9E4F4M8-F1
#
_entry.id   AF-A0A9E4F4M8-F1
#
_cell.length_a   1.000
_cell.length_b   1.000
_cell.length_c   1.000
_cell.angle_alpha   90.00
_cell.angle_beta   90.00
_cell.angle_gamma   90.00
#
_symmetry.space_group_name_H-M   'P 1'
#
loop_
_entity.id
_entity.type
_entity.pdbx_description
1 polymer ?
#
loop_
_entity_poly.entity_id
_entity_poly.type
_entity_poly.pdbx_seq_one_letter_code
_entity_poly.pdbx_strand_id
1 'polypeptide(L)'
;MRDQISKDDIMRFLDGEMTPEESGEFKARMAESTELKREVELYRKMREELRELPLRSKSRAASAWDKVGHRLERPVGWIFLIAGTVAWLSYSAYTFAASSADLFEKLSVAAIVIGSLTLLASIIYKRLRQWPRDQYRDVER
;
A
#
# COMPACT_ATOMS: atom_id res chain seq x y z
N MET A 1 47.69 10.24 13.91
CA MET A 1 46.76 10.62 15.01
C MET A 1 45.64 11.49 14.47
N ARG A 2 44.52 10.85 14.11
CA ARG A 2 43.12 11.35 14.03
C ARG A 2 42.33 10.32 13.21
N ASP A 3 42.10 9.16 13.82
CA ASP A 3 41.11 8.20 13.32
C ASP A 3 39.91 8.34 14.27
N GLN A 4 39.17 9.44 14.10
CA GLN A 4 37.96 9.68 14.88
C GLN A 4 36.93 8.66 14.41
N ILE A 5 36.66 7.66 15.25
CA ILE A 5 35.55 6.73 15.04
C ILE A 5 34.28 7.57 14.87
N SER A 6 33.59 7.37 13.75
CA SER A 6 32.39 8.12 13.41
C SER A 6 31.21 7.58 14.22
N LYS A 7 30.17 8.41 14.38
CA LYS A 7 28.87 7.97 14.90
C LYS A 7 28.29 6.82 14.06
N ASP A 8 28.59 6.81 12.78
CA ASP A 8 28.18 5.76 11.85
C ASP A 8 28.79 4.39 12.22
N ASP A 9 30.06 4.37 12.63
CA ASP A 9 30.74 3.15 13.06
C ASP A 9 30.13 2.58 14.35
N ILE A 10 29.71 3.45 15.28
CA ILE A 10 29.00 3.03 16.50
C ILE A 10 27.67 2.37 16.14
N MET A 11 26.93 2.92 15.17
CA MET A 11 25.66 2.35 14.72
C MET A 11 25.87 1.01 14.01
N ARG A 12 26.80 0.93 13.05
CA ARG A 12 27.17 -0.32 12.37
C ARG A 12 27.61 -1.42 13.34
N PHE A 13 28.36 -1.05 14.39
CA PHE A 13 28.73 -1.97 15.46
C PHE A 13 27.52 -2.47 16.27
N LEU A 14 26.60 -1.58 16.66
CA LEU A 14 25.40 -1.93 17.43
C LEU A 14 24.36 -2.73 16.61
N ASP A 15 24.31 -2.52 15.30
CA ASP A 15 23.42 -3.25 14.38
C ASP A 15 24.04 -4.55 13.85
N GLY A 16 25.33 -4.79 14.09
CA GLY A 16 26.03 -6.02 13.70
C GLY A 16 26.41 -6.07 12.23
N GLU A 17 26.50 -4.92 11.57
CA GLU A 17 26.83 -4.77 10.14
C GLU A 17 28.34 -4.72 9.86
N MET A 18 29.16 -4.75 10.92
CA MET A 18 30.62 -4.85 10.80
C MET A 18 31.06 -6.29 10.55
N THR A 19 32.10 -6.47 9.75
CA THR A 19 32.73 -7.79 9.60
C THR A 19 33.40 -8.23 10.91
N PRO A 20 33.69 -9.53 11.10
CA PRO A 20 34.39 -10.01 12.29
C PRO A 20 35.73 -9.31 12.55
N GLU A 21 36.45 -8.96 11.49
CA GLU A 21 37.72 -8.25 11.54
C GLU A 21 37.51 -6.79 11.99
N GLU A 22 36.58 -6.06 11.37
CA GLU A 22 36.22 -4.68 11.73
C GLU A 22 35.71 -4.58 13.19
N SER A 23 34.90 -5.55 13.62
CA SER A 23 34.39 -5.63 14.99
C SER A 23 35.50 -5.87 16.00
N GLY A 24 36.53 -6.64 15.63
CA GLY A 24 37.72 -6.88 16.45
C GLY A 24 38.53 -5.60 16.68
N GLU A 25 38.80 -4.85 15.61
CA GLU A 25 39.50 -3.56 15.69
C GLU A 25 38.71 -2.52 16.50
N PHE A 26 37.39 -2.47 16.30
CA PHE A 26 36.51 -1.58 17.06
C PHE A 26 36.52 -1.90 18.56
N LYS A 27 36.49 -3.19 18.94
CA LYS A 27 36.59 -3.62 20.34
C LYS A 27 37.95 -3.32 20.97
N ALA A 28 39.03 -3.47 20.22
CA ALA A 28 40.37 -3.12 20.70
C ALA A 28 40.48 -1.61 21.00
N ARG A 29 39.97 -0.76 20.10
CA ARG A 29 39.92 0.69 20.30
C ARG A 29 38.97 1.10 21.43
N MET A 30 37.85 0.38 21.56
CA MET A 30 36.95 0.54 22.70
C MET A 30 37.67 0.20 24.01
N ALA A 31 38.54 -0.80 24.06
CA ALA A 31 39.30 -1.13 25.27
C ALA A 31 40.25 0.01 25.69
N GLU A 32 40.83 0.73 24.72
CA GLU A 32 41.78 1.83 24.92
C GLU A 32 41.12 3.17 25.24
N SER A 33 39.86 3.40 24.85
CA SER A 33 39.15 4.68 25.03
C SER A 33 37.93 4.57 25.95
N THR A 34 38.00 5.22 27.11
CA THR A 34 36.86 5.37 28.03
C THR A 34 35.76 6.25 27.44
N GLU A 35 36.10 7.22 26.58
CA GLU A 35 35.12 8.08 25.92
C GLU A 35 34.27 7.30 24.92
N LEU A 36 34.91 6.46 24.10
CA LEU A 36 34.20 5.62 23.12
C LEU A 36 33.27 4.60 23.80
N LYS A 37 33.71 3.99 24.91
CA LYS A 37 32.83 3.13 25.73
C LYS A 37 31.58 3.88 26.16
N ARG A 38 31.73 5.12 26.64
CA ARG A 38 30.61 5.94 27.11
C ARG A 38 29.63 6.28 25.97
N GLU A 39 30.14 6.61 24.79
CA GLU A 39 29.29 6.90 23.63
C GLU A 39 28.53 5.65 23.16
N VAL A 40 29.17 4.49 23.07
CA VAL A 40 28.51 3.22 22.70
C VAL A 40 27.39 2.86 23.69
N GLU A 41 27.63 3.04 25.00
CA GLU A 41 26.58 2.82 26.02
C GLU A 41 25.41 3.79 25.86
N LEU A 42 25.67 5.05 25.51
CA LEU A 42 24.62 6.05 25.27
C LEU A 42 23.71 5.64 24.10
N TYR A 43 24.30 5.27 22.96
CA TYR A 43 23.52 4.83 21.79
C TYR A 43 22.78 3.51 22.05
N ARG A 44 23.36 2.60 22.84
CA ARG A 44 22.69 1.36 23.25
C ARG A 44 21.44 1.65 24.08
N LYS A 45 21.55 2.52 25.11
CA LYS A 45 20.40 2.92 25.93
C LYS A 45 19.31 3.60 25.11
N MET A 46 19.68 4.53 24.22
CA MET A 46 18.71 5.16 23.30
C MET A 46 17.97 4.14 22.45
N ARG A 47 18.67 3.13 21.92
CA ARG A 47 18.06 2.05 21.12
C ARG A 47 17.11 1.18 21.95
N GLU A 48 17.47 0.88 23.19
CA GLU A 48 16.62 0.14 24.13
C GLU A 48 15.37 0.93 24.47
N GLU A 49 15.50 2.22 24.81
CA GLU A 49 14.36 3.11 25.05
C GLU A 49 13.45 3.21 23.81
N LEU A 50 14.01 3.35 22.61
CA LEU A 50 13.25 3.34 21.35
C LEU A 50 12.54 2.00 21.07
N ARG A 51 13.09 0.87 21.51
CA ARG A 51 12.46 -0.46 21.41
C ARG A 51 11.35 -0.65 22.44
N GLU A 52 11.50 -0.06 23.62
CA GLU A 52 10.52 -0.09 24.70
C GLU A 52 9.40 0.91 24.51
N LEU A 53 9.60 1.94 23.68
CA LEU A 53 8.50 2.77 23.24
C LEU A 53 7.42 1.84 22.68
N PRO A 54 6.18 1.92 23.20
CA PRO A 54 5.06 1.31 22.55
C PRO A 54 4.86 2.11 21.27
N LEU A 55 5.60 1.74 20.21
CA LEU A 55 5.11 1.86 18.86
C LEU A 55 3.69 1.35 18.98
N ARG A 56 2.70 2.20 18.70
CA ARG A 56 1.32 1.77 18.55
C ARG A 56 1.31 0.77 17.40
N SER A 57 1.71 -0.46 17.71
CA SER A 57 1.20 -1.68 17.13
C SER A 57 -0.29 -1.49 17.30
N LYS A 58 -0.92 -1.00 16.22
CA LYS A 58 -2.36 -0.87 16.10
C LYS A 58 -2.85 -2.23 16.55
N SER A 59 -3.36 -2.24 17.78
CA SER A 59 -3.56 -3.47 18.54
C SER A 59 -4.30 -4.43 17.65
N ARG A 60 -3.84 -5.67 17.63
CA ARG A 60 -4.41 -6.86 16.99
C ARG A 60 -5.84 -7.19 17.45
N ALA A 61 -6.60 -6.18 17.87
CA ALA A 61 -8.01 -6.16 18.20
C ALA A 61 -8.81 -5.48 17.07
N ALA A 62 -8.37 -5.61 15.82
CA ALA A 62 -9.24 -5.39 14.67
C ALA A 62 -10.32 -6.48 14.68
N SER A 63 -11.38 -6.13 15.39
CA SER A 63 -12.72 -6.69 15.44
C SER A 63 -12.99 -7.73 14.35
N ALA A 64 -13.46 -8.91 14.74
CA ALA A 64 -14.00 -9.91 13.82
C ALA A 64 -15.03 -9.31 12.83
N TRP A 65 -15.63 -8.16 13.17
CA TRP A 65 -16.54 -7.38 12.32
C TRP A 65 -15.87 -6.69 11.11
N ASP A 66 -14.61 -6.22 11.20
CA ASP A 66 -13.91 -5.62 10.05
C ASP A 66 -13.60 -6.65 8.96
N LYS A 67 -13.34 -7.91 9.36
CA LYS A 67 -13.11 -9.01 8.41
C LYS A 67 -14.39 -9.52 7.75
N VAL A 68 -15.56 -9.27 8.33
CA VAL A 68 -16.85 -9.76 7.80
C VAL A 68 -17.53 -8.71 6.94
N GLY A 69 -17.54 -7.43 7.36
CA GLY A 69 -18.15 -6.34 6.59
C GLY A 69 -17.48 -6.11 5.23
N HIS A 70 -16.15 -6.18 5.17
CA HIS A 70 -15.42 -5.95 3.92
C HIS A 70 -15.43 -7.12 2.93
N ARG A 71 -15.80 -8.35 3.36
CA ARG A 71 -15.68 -9.56 2.53
C ARG A 71 -16.97 -9.96 1.81
N LEU A 72 -18.13 -9.54 2.31
CA LEU A 72 -19.44 -9.93 1.75
C LEU A 72 -20.17 -8.78 1.04
N GLU A 73 -20.08 -7.55 1.56
CA GLU A 73 -20.80 -6.42 0.98
C GLU A 73 -20.29 -6.05 -0.41
N ARG A 74 -18.97 -6.13 -0.61
CA ARG A 74 -18.33 -5.77 -1.87
C ARG A 74 -18.70 -6.70 -3.04
N PRO A 75 -18.55 -8.03 -2.98
CA PRO A 75 -18.85 -8.90 -4.12
C PRO A 75 -20.35 -8.93 -4.47
N VAL A 76 -21.24 -8.93 -3.47
CA VAL A 76 -22.70 -8.96 -3.70
C VAL A 76 -23.17 -7.68 -4.38
N GLY A 77 -22.66 -6.52 -3.92
CA GLY A 77 -22.95 -5.23 -4.56
C GLY A 77 -22.55 -5.20 -6.04
N TRP A 78 -21.37 -5.73 -6.38
CA TRP A 78 -20.93 -5.81 -7.78
C TRP A 78 -21.80 -6.74 -8.62
N ILE A 79 -22.25 -7.88 -8.07
CA ILE A 79 -23.16 -8.80 -8.78
C ILE A 79 -24.47 -8.10 -9.13
N PHE A 80 -25.12 -7.46 -8.15
CA PHE A 80 -26.37 -6.74 -8.40
C PHE A 80 -26.18 -5.56 -9.36
N LEU A 81 -25.07 -4.82 -9.26
CA LEU A 81 -24.77 -3.71 -10.16
C LEU A 81 -24.59 -4.19 -11.60
N ILE A 82 -23.80 -5.26 -11.82
CA ILE A 82 -23.59 -5.84 -13.15
C ILE A 82 -24.90 -6.39 -13.70
N ALA A 83 -25.63 -7.19 -12.90
CA ALA A 83 -26.90 -7.79 -13.32
C ALA A 83 -27.94 -6.71 -13.68
N GLY A 84 -28.09 -5.69 -12.84
CA GLY A 84 -28.99 -4.56 -13.08
C GLY A 84 -28.60 -3.75 -14.32
N THR A 85 -27.30 -3.51 -14.52
CA THR A 85 -26.79 -2.81 -15.71
C THR A 85 -27.07 -3.59 -16.99
N VAL A 86 -26.84 -4.90 -16.99
CA VAL A 86 -27.14 -5.76 -18.15
C VAL A 86 -28.64 -5.76 -18.44
N ALA A 87 -29.48 -5.98 -17.43
CA ALA A 87 -30.93 -5.96 -17.59
C ALA A 87 -31.43 -4.61 -18.12
N TRP A 88 -30.92 -3.50 -17.58
CA TRP A 88 -31.28 -2.15 -18.01
C TRP A 88 -30.83 -1.87 -19.46
N LEU A 89 -29.61 -2.26 -19.84
CA LEU A 89 -29.14 -2.11 -21.22
C LEU A 89 -29.95 -2.96 -22.20
N SER A 90 -30.29 -4.20 -21.83
CA SER A 90 -31.13 -5.07 -22.67
C SER A 90 -32.53 -4.51 -22.86
N TYR A 91 -33.17 -4.05 -21.78
CA TYR A 91 -34.49 -3.41 -21.86
C TYR A 91 -34.44 -2.12 -22.69
N SER A 92 -33.45 -1.27 -22.44
CA SER A 92 -33.25 -0.02 -23.20
C SER A 92 -33.04 -0.32 -24.69
N ALA A 93 -32.20 -1.29 -25.04
CA ALA A 93 -31.98 -1.70 -26.43
C ALA A 93 -33.27 -2.24 -27.08
N TYR A 94 -34.06 -3.04 -26.36
CA TYR A 94 -35.35 -3.54 -26.85
C TYR A 94 -36.33 -2.40 -27.11
N THR A 95 -36.55 -1.51 -26.14
CA THR A 95 -37.46 -0.35 -26.29
C THR A 95 -37.01 0.59 -27.41
N PHE A 96 -35.70 0.74 -27.59
CA PHE A 96 -35.11 1.55 -28.65
C PHE A 96 -35.24 0.93 -30.04
N ALA A 97 -35.17 -0.40 -30.13
CA ALA A 97 -35.42 -1.12 -31.37
C ALA A 97 -36.92 -1.05 -31.75
N ALA A 98 -37.80 -1.20 -30.76
CA ALA A 98 -39.24 -1.18 -30.94
C ALA A 98 -39.84 0.23 -31.15
N SER A 99 -39.09 1.29 -30.85
CA SER A 99 -39.58 2.67 -31.05
C SER A 99 -39.65 3.04 -32.53
N SER A 100 -40.67 3.81 -32.90
CA SER A 100 -40.82 4.40 -34.24
C SER A 100 -40.06 5.73 -34.39
N ALA A 101 -39.00 5.93 -33.59
CA ALA A 101 -38.17 7.13 -33.66
C ALA A 101 -37.35 7.16 -34.96
N ASP A 102 -37.01 8.37 -35.40
CA ASP A 102 -36.20 8.57 -36.60
C ASP A 102 -34.78 7.99 -36.42
N LEU A 103 -34.18 7.55 -37.53
CA LEU A 103 -32.88 6.88 -37.51
C LEU A 103 -31.78 7.80 -36.96
N PHE A 104 -31.86 9.11 -37.24
CA PHE A 104 -30.87 10.08 -36.76
C PHE A 104 -30.92 10.24 -35.23
N GLU A 105 -32.12 10.29 -34.66
CA GLU A 105 -32.34 10.33 -33.22
C GLU A 105 -31.78 9.05 -32.57
N LYS A 106 -32.01 7.89 -33.21
CA LYS A 106 -31.48 6.61 -32.74
C LYS A 106 -29.94 6.56 -32.75
N LEU A 107 -29.32 7.03 -33.82
CA LEU A 107 -27.86 7.05 -33.91
C LEU A 107 -27.24 8.02 -32.90
N SER A 108 -27.85 9.18 -32.68
CA SER A 108 -27.35 10.19 -31.75
C SER A 108 -27.33 9.69 -30.30
N VAL A 109 -28.44 9.09 -29.85
CA VAL A 109 -28.53 8.52 -28.49
C VAL A 109 -27.58 7.33 -28.33
N ALA A 110 -27.53 6.43 -29.33
CA ALA A 110 -26.62 5.28 -29.30
C ALA A 110 -25.15 5.72 -29.22
N ALA A 111 -24.74 6.74 -29.96
CA ALA A 111 -23.37 7.26 -29.94
C ALA A 111 -22.97 7.78 -28.54
N ILE A 112 -23.86 8.49 -27.85
CA ILE A 112 -23.61 8.99 -26.49
C ILE A 112 -23.44 7.81 -25.50
N VAL A 113 -24.34 6.82 -25.56
CA VAL A 113 -24.31 5.66 -24.67
C VAL A 113 -23.04 4.83 -24.91
N ILE A 114 -22.74 4.50 -26.16
CA ILE A 114 -21.55 3.71 -26.53
C ILE A 114 -20.27 4.47 -26.16
N GLY A 115 -20.21 5.78 -26.43
CA GLY A 115 -19.06 6.61 -26.04
C GLY A 115 -18.84 6.62 -24.54
N SER A 116 -19.92 6.77 -23.76
CA SER A 116 -19.87 6.76 -22.29
C SER A 116 -19.38 5.40 -21.75
N LEU A 117 -19.92 4.29 -22.28
CA LEU A 117 -19.49 2.94 -21.90
C LEU A 117 -18.03 2.68 -22.25
N THR A 118 -17.56 3.16 -23.40
CA THR A 118 -16.17 3.01 -23.84
C THR A 118 -15.21 3.77 -22.92
N LEU A 119 -15.57 5.01 -22.53
CA LEU A 119 -14.78 5.79 -21.58
C LEU A 119 -14.75 5.13 -20.20
N LEU A 120 -15.89 4.65 -19.71
CA LEU A 120 -15.97 3.93 -18.44
C LEU A 120 -15.10 2.66 -18.47
N ALA A 121 -15.20 1.87 -19.54
CA ALA A 121 -14.39 0.67 -19.74
C ALA A 121 -12.88 0.98 -19.77
N SER A 122 -12.47 2.10 -20.36
CA SER A 122 -11.07 2.55 -20.37
C SER A 122 -10.55 2.81 -18.95
N ILE A 123 -11.34 3.47 -18.11
CA ILE A 123 -10.98 3.74 -16.71
C ILE A 123 -10.88 2.42 -15.93
N ILE A 124 -11.88 1.54 -16.06
CA ILE A 124 -11.90 0.24 -15.39
C ILE A 124 -10.69 -0.60 -15.83
N TYR A 125 -10.41 -0.67 -17.13
CA TYR A 125 -9.28 -1.40 -17.66
C TYR A 125 -7.94 -0.88 -17.12
N LYS A 126 -7.75 0.45 -17.12
CA LYS A 126 -6.55 1.07 -16.54
C LYS A 126 -6.40 0.71 -15.06
N ARG A 127 -7.50 0.80 -14.30
CA ARG A 127 -7.50 0.47 -12.87
C ARG A 127 -7.16 -0.99 -12.60
N LEU A 128 -7.78 -1.92 -13.33
CA LEU A 128 -7.51 -3.36 -13.20
C LEU A 128 -6.08 -3.71 -13.60
N ARG A 129 -5.53 -3.07 -14.64
CA ARG A 129 -4.15 -3.30 -15.10
C ARG A 129 -3.10 -2.72 -14.14
N GLN A 130 -3.41 -1.62 -13.46
CA GLN A 130 -2.52 -1.00 -12.46
C GLN A 130 -2.58 -1.70 -11.10
N TRP A 131 -3.70 -2.33 -10.76
CA TRP A 131 -3.89 -3.01 -9.48
C TRP A 131 -2.78 -4.01 -9.08
N PRO A 132 -2.23 -4.88 -9.98
CA PRO A 132 -1.14 -5.78 -9.61
C PRO A 132 0.23 -5.09 -9.48
N ARG A 133 0.39 -3.84 -9.95
CA ARG A 133 1.66 -3.09 -9.93
C ARG A 133 1.70 -1.96 -8.91
N ASP A 134 0.66 -1.84 -8.09
CA ASP A 134 0.58 -0.80 -7.08
C ASP A 134 1.41 -1.18 -5.85
N GLN A 135 2.63 -0.64 -5.77
CA GLN A 135 3.58 -0.88 -4.68
C GLN A 135 3.09 -0.33 -3.33
N TYR A 136 2.08 0.55 -3.31
CA TYR A 136 1.51 1.13 -2.10
C TYR A 136 0.16 0.52 -1.71
N ARG A 137 -0.24 -0.60 -2.34
CA ARG A 137 -1.53 -1.25 -2.09
C ARG A 137 -1.75 -1.65 -0.63
N ASP A 138 -0.66 -1.96 0.08
CA ASP A 138 -0.70 -2.46 1.45
C ASP A 138 -0.20 -1.42 2.48
N VAL A 139 -0.02 -0.16 2.07
CA VAL A 139 0.37 0.93 2.99
C VAL A 139 -0.90 1.60 3.52
N GLU A 140 -1.39 1.11 4.66
CA GLU A 140 -2.39 1.82 5.46
C GLU A 140 -1.77 3.11 6.05
N ARG A 141 -2.43 4.25 5.83
CA ARG A 141 -2.02 5.57 6.33
C ARG A 141 -2.67 5.87 7.68
#